data_AF-A0A6L6CT29-F1
#
_entry.id   AF-A0A6L6CT29-F1
#
_cell.length_a   1.000
_cell.length_b   1.000
_cell.length_c   1.000
_cell.angle_alpha   90.00
_cell.angle_beta   90.00
_cell.angle_gamma   90.00
#
_symmetry.space_group_name_H-M   'P 1'
#
loop_
_entity.id
_entity.type
_entity.pdbx_description
1 polymer ?
#
loop_
_entity_poly.entity_id
_entity_poly.type
_entity_poly.pdbx_seq_one_letter_code
_entity_poly.pdbx_strand_id
1 'polypeptide(L)'
;VASQVETSDGVVYVPALLGLGTPKWDYGARGTLLGITRGTSRAHIVRAVLEGIAHRGADMVDASQADSGLTIDSIRIDGGMSKNPTFVQALANATQRTVEVSPVTEATTLGAAFLAGVAVGTWKTLPDAVSTWKPAQQVAPSAVLNREQWASALSRAGGWIPELSGLDF
;
A
#
# COMPACT_ATOMS: atom_id res chain seq x y z
N VAL A 1 16.82 -5.46 -7.03
CA VAL A 1 16.54 -6.90 -6.74
C VAL A 1 15.16 -7.27 -7.25
N ALA A 2 14.06 -6.72 -6.72
CA ALA A 2 12.71 -7.00 -7.24
C ALA A 2 12.55 -6.73 -8.75
N SER A 3 13.22 -5.69 -9.26
CA SER A 3 13.23 -5.34 -10.69
C SER A 3 14.01 -6.31 -11.60
N GLN A 4 14.66 -7.33 -11.05
CA GLN A 4 15.36 -8.36 -11.85
C GLN A 4 14.39 -9.40 -12.43
N VAL A 5 13.13 -9.38 -12.00
CA VAL A 5 12.06 -10.27 -12.47
C VAL A 5 10.82 -9.43 -12.80
N GLU A 6 10.05 -9.88 -13.78
CA GLU A 6 8.86 -9.14 -14.24
C GLU A 6 7.69 -9.27 -13.25
N THR A 7 7.54 -10.46 -12.65
CA THR A 7 6.47 -10.81 -11.71
C THR A 7 7.05 -11.55 -10.50
N SER A 8 6.21 -11.82 -9.49
CA SER A 8 6.54 -12.69 -8.36
C SER A 8 6.45 -14.20 -8.70
N ASP A 9 6.10 -14.57 -9.93
CA ASP A 9 5.91 -15.96 -10.39
C ASP A 9 4.99 -16.78 -9.46
N GLY A 10 3.87 -16.17 -9.05
CA GLY A 10 2.88 -16.79 -8.17
C GLY A 10 3.26 -16.85 -6.69
N VAL A 11 4.44 -16.34 -6.30
CA VAL A 11 4.82 -16.20 -4.89
C VAL A 11 4.03 -15.05 -4.28
N VAL A 12 3.39 -15.29 -3.14
CA VAL A 12 2.59 -14.27 -2.44
C VAL A 12 3.09 -14.13 -1.02
N TYR A 13 3.28 -12.89 -0.58
CA TYR A 13 3.62 -12.57 0.79
C TYR A 13 2.50 -11.77 1.46
N VAL A 14 1.92 -12.30 2.53
CA VAL A 14 0.98 -11.58 3.40
C VAL A 14 1.79 -10.92 4.53
N PRO A 15 1.88 -9.58 4.59
CA PRO A 15 2.74 -8.88 5.55
C PRO A 15 2.09 -8.72 6.94
N ALA A 16 1.50 -9.79 7.49
CA ALA A 16 0.85 -9.80 8.80
C ALA A 16 1.84 -9.99 9.96
N LEU A 17 3.01 -9.33 9.92
CA LEU A 17 4.06 -9.49 10.94
C LEU A 17 3.59 -9.16 12.36
N LEU A 18 2.60 -8.27 12.47
CA LEU A 18 1.98 -7.82 13.72
C LEU A 18 0.46 -8.09 13.75
N GLY A 19 -0.02 -9.07 12.98
CA GLY A 19 -1.44 -9.24 12.70
C GLY A 19 -1.91 -8.44 11.49
N LEU A 20 -3.21 -8.51 11.22
CA LEU A 20 -3.91 -7.78 10.18
C LEU A 20 -4.87 -6.75 10.79
N GLY A 21 -4.85 -5.54 10.23
CA GLY A 21 -5.91 -4.55 10.43
C GLY A 21 -6.91 -4.53 9.28
N THR A 22 -7.45 -3.35 8.96
CA THR A 22 -8.42 -3.10 7.88
C THR A 22 -8.16 -3.91 6.59
N PRO A 23 -9.18 -4.50 5.95
CA PRO A 23 -10.61 -4.49 6.31
C PRO A 23 -11.03 -5.58 7.30
N LYS A 24 -10.20 -6.60 7.51
CA LYS A 24 -10.51 -7.72 8.42
C LYS A 24 -9.48 -7.74 9.53
N TRP A 25 -9.91 -7.27 10.70
CA TRP A 25 -9.09 -7.27 11.90
C TRP A 25 -8.86 -8.71 12.36
N ASP A 26 -7.60 -9.13 12.32
CA ASP A 26 -7.15 -10.42 12.85
C ASP A 26 -5.75 -10.23 13.42
N TYR A 27 -5.68 -9.93 14.72
CA TYR A 27 -4.42 -9.73 15.43
C TYR A 27 -3.61 -11.02 15.60
N GLY A 28 -4.24 -12.18 15.39
CA GLY A 28 -3.58 -13.48 15.40
C GLY A 28 -3.00 -13.90 14.06
N ALA A 29 -3.35 -13.22 12.95
CA ALA A 29 -2.77 -13.48 11.65
C ALA A 29 -1.24 -13.30 11.67
N ARG A 30 -0.49 -14.07 10.86
CA ARG A 30 0.98 -13.97 10.82
C ARG A 30 1.55 -13.85 9.42
N GLY A 31 2.74 -13.24 9.35
CA GLY A 31 3.49 -13.06 8.12
C GLY A 31 3.65 -14.40 7.39
N THR A 32 3.13 -14.50 6.18
CA THR A 32 3.00 -15.79 5.48
C THR A 32 3.50 -15.66 4.05
N LEU A 33 4.42 -16.55 3.65
CA LEU A 33 4.96 -16.64 2.29
C LEU A 33 4.46 -17.93 1.64
N LEU A 34 3.76 -17.81 0.51
CA LEU A 34 3.13 -18.93 -0.21
C LEU A 34 3.59 -18.96 -1.67
N GLY A 35 3.41 -20.11 -2.33
CA GLY A 35 3.61 -20.24 -3.77
C GLY A 35 5.06 -20.48 -4.23
N ILE A 36 5.97 -20.81 -3.32
CA ILE A 36 7.37 -21.13 -3.67
C ILE A 36 7.41 -22.41 -4.51
N THR A 37 8.14 -22.36 -5.62
CA THR A 37 8.47 -23.50 -6.49
C THR A 37 9.99 -23.66 -6.59
N ARG A 38 10.45 -24.72 -7.27
CA ARG A 38 11.88 -24.95 -7.52
C ARG A 38 12.55 -23.81 -8.33
N GLY A 39 11.78 -23.05 -9.11
CA GLY A 39 12.26 -21.90 -9.89
C GLY A 39 12.27 -20.58 -9.13
N THR A 40 11.72 -20.54 -7.91
CA THR A 40 11.66 -19.31 -7.12
C THR A 40 13.06 -18.83 -6.76
N SER A 41 13.31 -17.53 -7.01
CA SER A 41 14.57 -16.87 -6.71
C SER A 41 14.38 -15.83 -5.62
N ARG A 42 15.49 -15.30 -5.10
CA ARG A 42 15.45 -14.14 -4.20
C ARG A 42 14.68 -12.96 -4.80
N ALA A 43 14.79 -12.73 -6.11
CA ALA A 43 14.11 -11.63 -6.77
C ALA A 43 12.57 -11.80 -6.72
N HIS A 44 12.07 -13.02 -6.94
CA HIS A 44 10.64 -13.35 -6.81
C HIS A 44 10.12 -13.08 -5.39
N ILE A 45 10.87 -13.47 -4.35
CA ILE A 45 10.48 -13.22 -2.96
C ILE A 45 10.44 -11.72 -2.66
N VAL A 46 11.47 -10.96 -3.04
CA VAL A 46 11.48 -9.50 -2.82
C VAL A 46 10.34 -8.83 -3.60
N ARG A 47 10.04 -9.31 -4.82
CA ARG A 47 8.90 -8.83 -5.62
C ARG A 47 7.57 -9.11 -4.92
N ALA A 48 7.36 -10.32 -4.42
CA ALA A 48 6.17 -10.72 -3.67
C ALA A 48 5.96 -9.90 -2.39
N VAL A 49 7.04 -9.50 -1.70
CA VAL A 49 6.94 -8.61 -0.53
C VAL A 49 6.38 -7.24 -0.93
N LEU A 50 6.91 -6.63 -2.01
CA LEU A 50 6.43 -5.33 -2.48
C LEU A 50 4.98 -5.41 -3.00
N GLU A 51 4.66 -6.45 -3.77
CA GLU A 51 3.29 -6.70 -4.27
C GLU A 51 2.32 -7.00 -3.12
N GLY A 52 2.74 -7.71 -2.07
CA GLY A 52 1.93 -7.94 -0.87
C GLY A 52 1.57 -6.64 -0.14
N ILE A 53 2.52 -5.71 -0.01
CA ILE A 53 2.23 -4.38 0.56
C ILE A 53 1.27 -3.59 -0.35
N ALA A 54 1.46 -3.66 -1.67
CA ALA A 54 0.55 -3.04 -2.64
C ALA A 54 -0.87 -3.60 -2.57
N HIS A 55 -1.03 -4.92 -2.43
CA HIS A 55 -2.32 -5.56 -2.21
C HIS A 55 -3.00 -5.07 -0.92
N ARG A 56 -2.25 -4.89 0.17
CA ARG A 56 -2.79 -4.27 1.39
C ARG A 56 -3.25 -2.83 1.17
N GLY A 57 -2.51 -2.05 0.40
CA GLY A 57 -2.94 -0.71 -0.02
C GLY A 57 -4.26 -0.76 -0.79
N ALA A 58 -4.42 -1.73 -1.70
CA ALA A 58 -5.66 -1.93 -2.44
C ALA A 58 -6.83 -2.36 -1.54
N ASP A 59 -6.61 -3.28 -0.60
CA ASP A 59 -7.63 -3.67 0.38
C ASP A 59 -8.12 -2.45 1.20
N MET A 60 -7.21 -1.53 1.56
CA MET A 60 -7.56 -0.30 2.28
C MET A 60 -8.38 0.67 1.44
N VAL A 61 -8.02 0.84 0.17
CA VAL A 61 -8.77 1.68 -0.78
C VAL A 61 -10.17 1.10 -0.99
N ASP A 62 -10.28 -0.20 -1.24
CA ASP A 62 -11.55 -0.87 -1.47
C ASP A 62 -12.46 -0.74 -0.24
N ALA A 63 -11.91 -0.92 0.97
CA ALA A 63 -12.63 -0.71 2.22
C ALA A 63 -13.10 0.74 2.40
N SER A 64 -12.22 1.71 2.14
CA SER A 64 -12.52 3.14 2.30
C SER A 64 -13.66 3.58 1.38
N GLN A 65 -13.72 3.07 0.14
CA GLN A 65 -14.83 3.36 -0.77
C GLN A 65 -16.12 2.69 -0.34
N ALA A 66 -16.06 1.44 0.14
CA ALA A 66 -17.23 0.72 0.64
C ALA A 66 -17.87 1.46 1.82
N ASP A 67 -17.05 2.01 2.73
CA ASP A 67 -17.54 2.71 3.92
C ASP A 67 -18.03 4.13 3.63
N SER A 68 -17.35 4.86 2.73
CA SER A 68 -17.68 6.26 2.43
C SER A 68 -18.70 6.46 1.30
N GLY A 69 -18.86 5.46 0.42
CA GLY A 69 -19.60 5.60 -0.83
C GLY A 69 -18.93 6.52 -1.87
N LEU A 70 -17.72 7.02 -1.59
CA LEU A 70 -16.98 7.91 -2.49
C LEU A 70 -16.08 7.10 -3.43
N THR A 71 -15.95 7.60 -4.66
CA THR A 71 -14.96 7.09 -5.61
C THR A 71 -13.62 7.79 -5.38
N ILE A 72 -12.55 7.00 -5.29
CA ILE A 72 -11.16 7.45 -5.23
C ILE A 72 -10.58 7.29 -6.63
N ASP A 73 -10.27 8.39 -7.32
CA ASP A 73 -9.76 8.34 -8.70
C ASP A 73 -8.22 8.20 -8.77
N SER A 74 -7.52 8.77 -7.80
CA SER A 74 -6.07 8.69 -7.69
C SER A 74 -5.61 8.51 -6.24
N ILE A 75 -4.38 8.03 -6.07
CA ILE A 75 -3.78 7.78 -4.76
C ILE A 75 -2.51 8.61 -4.66
N ARG A 76 -2.43 9.49 -3.66
CA ARG A 76 -1.21 10.22 -3.34
C ARG A 76 -0.40 9.43 -2.31
N ILE A 77 0.90 9.28 -2.57
CA ILE A 77 1.81 8.58 -1.66
C ILE A 77 3.04 9.42 -1.32
N ASP A 78 3.56 9.19 -0.11
CA ASP A 78 4.78 9.77 0.41
C ASP A 78 5.56 8.73 1.24
N GLY A 79 6.55 9.16 2.01
CA GLY A 79 7.40 8.29 2.83
C GLY A 79 8.48 7.56 2.03
N GLY A 80 9.39 6.89 2.74
CA GLY A 80 10.58 6.29 2.12
C GLY A 80 10.29 5.27 1.01
N MET A 81 9.17 4.53 1.11
CA MET A 81 8.78 3.52 0.14
C MET A 81 8.33 4.10 -1.21
N SER A 82 7.87 5.36 -1.23
CA SER A 82 7.45 6.02 -2.49
C SER A 82 8.62 6.23 -3.47
N LYS A 83 9.87 6.15 -2.99
CA LYS A 83 11.08 6.17 -3.82
C LYS A 83 11.36 4.84 -4.55
N ASN A 84 10.62 3.78 -4.24
CA ASN A 84 10.81 2.47 -4.86
C ASN A 84 9.87 2.31 -6.07
N PRO A 85 10.36 2.43 -7.31
CA PRO A 85 9.50 2.41 -8.50
C PRO A 85 8.78 1.08 -8.69
N THR A 86 9.36 -0.04 -8.25
CA THR A 86 8.70 -1.35 -8.31
C THR A 86 7.49 -1.40 -7.39
N PHE A 87 7.58 -0.82 -6.18
CA PHE A 87 6.44 -0.70 -5.28
C PHE A 87 5.38 0.27 -5.84
N VAL A 88 5.79 1.44 -6.33
CA VAL A 88 4.85 2.43 -6.87
C VAL A 88 4.02 1.84 -8.01
N GLN A 89 4.67 1.14 -8.95
CA GLN A 89 3.96 0.46 -10.03
C GLN A 89 3.07 -0.68 -9.52
N ALA A 90 3.54 -1.47 -8.55
CA ALA A 90 2.74 -2.54 -7.95
C ALA A 90 1.49 -1.99 -7.25
N LEU A 91 1.58 -0.85 -6.57
CA LEU A 91 0.45 -0.17 -5.95
C LEU A 91 -0.56 0.27 -7.01
N ALA A 92 -0.12 0.98 -8.06
CA ALA A 92 -0.98 1.37 -9.17
C ALA A 92 -1.70 0.16 -9.79
N ASN A 93 -0.98 -0.94 -9.98
CA ASN A 93 -1.52 -2.20 -10.51
C ASN A 93 -2.48 -2.90 -9.55
N ALA A 94 -2.24 -2.86 -8.24
CA ALA A 94 -3.11 -3.48 -7.24
C ALA A 94 -4.43 -2.71 -7.09
N THR A 95 -4.33 -1.37 -7.09
CA THR A 95 -5.47 -0.46 -6.88
C THR A 95 -6.19 -0.09 -8.18
N GLN A 96 -5.62 -0.39 -9.34
CA GLN A 96 -6.14 0.05 -10.66
C GLN A 96 -6.41 1.56 -10.72
N ARG A 97 -5.50 2.36 -10.14
CA ARG A 97 -5.61 3.81 -10.02
C ARG A 97 -4.28 4.48 -10.31
N THR A 98 -4.31 5.72 -10.76
CA THR A 98 -3.10 6.52 -10.89
C THR A 98 -2.51 6.82 -9.52
N VAL A 99 -1.21 6.54 -9.36
CA VAL A 99 -0.46 6.87 -8.15
C VAL A 99 0.33 8.14 -8.38
N GLU A 100 0.12 9.13 -7.52
CA GLU A 100 0.79 10.42 -7.49
C GLU A 100 1.86 10.41 -6.39
N VAL A 101 3.13 10.47 -6.78
CA VAL A 101 4.26 10.49 -5.84
C VAL A 101 4.51 11.92 -5.37
N SER A 102 4.46 12.13 -4.06
CA SER A 102 4.75 13.41 -3.44
C SER A 102 6.18 13.89 -3.79
N PRO A 103 6.37 15.18 -4.12
CA PRO A 103 7.71 15.75 -4.35
C PRO A 103 8.53 15.86 -3.06
N VAL A 104 7.88 15.80 -1.90
CA VAL A 104 8.49 15.81 -0.57
C VAL A 104 8.24 14.45 0.07
N THR A 105 9.32 13.76 0.47
CA THR A 105 9.22 12.43 1.09
C THR A 105 8.60 12.51 2.49
N GLU A 106 8.92 13.57 3.22
CA GLU A 106 8.47 13.84 4.58
C GLU A 106 7.17 14.66 4.58
N ALA A 107 6.11 14.15 3.95
CA ALA A 107 4.85 14.86 3.80
C ALA A 107 4.19 15.18 5.16
N THR A 108 4.46 14.39 6.20
CA THR A 108 4.05 14.70 7.59
C THR A 108 4.57 16.07 8.03
N THR A 109 5.86 16.35 7.80
CA THR A 109 6.47 17.64 8.15
C THR A 109 5.93 18.76 7.27
N LEU A 110 5.70 18.48 5.99
CA LEU A 110 5.09 19.44 5.06
C LEU A 110 3.70 19.88 5.53
N GLY A 111 2.85 18.93 5.96
CA GLY A 111 1.52 19.23 6.49
C GLY A 111 1.58 20.10 7.75
N ALA A 112 2.49 19.79 8.69
CA ALA A 112 2.72 20.61 9.88
C ALA A 112 3.19 22.03 9.52
N ALA A 113 4.08 22.17 8.53
CA ALA A 113 4.55 23.46 8.03
C ALA A 113 3.42 24.27 7.38
N PHE A 114 2.53 23.64 6.60
CA PHE A 114 1.37 24.33 6.04
C PHE A 114 0.42 24.83 7.12
N LEU A 115 0.12 24.01 8.13
CA LEU A 115 -0.73 24.42 9.27
C LEU A 115 -0.12 25.60 10.03
N ALA A 116 1.15 25.52 10.40
CA ALA A 116 1.84 26.59 11.12
C ALA A 116 1.98 27.86 10.25
N GLY A 117 2.30 27.69 8.96
CA GLY A 117 2.46 28.79 8.01
C GLY A 117 1.18 29.58 7.79
N VAL A 118 0.01 28.92 7.80
CA VAL A 118 -1.27 29.63 7.78
C VAL A 118 -1.50 30.40 9.09
N ALA A 119 -1.21 29.78 10.24
CA ALA A 119 -1.40 30.42 11.54
C ALA A 119 -0.52 31.68 11.73
N VAL A 120 0.69 31.72 11.16
CA VAL A 120 1.60 32.88 11.24
C VAL A 120 1.52 33.82 10.03
N GLY A 121 0.58 33.57 9.10
CA GLY A 121 0.31 34.46 7.96
C GLY A 121 1.27 34.33 6.77
N THR A 122 2.09 33.27 6.68
CA THR A 122 2.87 32.94 5.46
C THR A 122 1.95 32.64 4.28
N TRP A 123 0.86 31.92 4.53
CA TRP A 123 -0.26 31.74 3.58
C TRP A 123 -1.54 32.27 4.20
N LYS A 124 -2.47 32.75 3.36
CA LYS A 124 -3.76 33.27 3.85
C LYS A 124 -4.70 32.14 4.29
N THR A 125 -4.71 31.03 3.56
CA THR A 125 -5.59 29.89 3.81
C THR A 125 -4.87 28.56 3.57
N LEU A 126 -5.41 27.46 4.10
CA LEU A 126 -4.90 26.11 3.82
C LEU A 126 -4.96 25.75 2.33
N PRO A 127 -6.04 26.04 1.58
CA PRO A 127 -6.05 25.87 0.13
C PRO A 127 -4.90 26.59 -0.58
N ASP A 128 -4.54 27.82 -0.16
CA ASP A 128 -3.39 28.53 -0.75
C ASP A 128 -2.08 27.79 -0.51
N ALA A 129 -1.87 27.28 0.71
CA ALA A 129 -0.68 26.50 1.06
C ALA A 129 -0.61 25.19 0.24
N VAL A 130 -1.72 24.44 0.18
CA VAL A 130 -1.80 23.16 -0.53
C VAL A 130 -1.67 23.34 -2.04
N SER A 131 -2.07 24.48 -2.60
CA SER A 131 -1.92 24.77 -4.04
C SER A 131 -0.46 24.76 -4.54
N THR A 132 0.50 24.90 -3.63
CA THR A 132 1.93 24.83 -3.94
C THR A 132 2.41 23.39 -4.19
N TRP A 133 1.65 22.40 -3.75
CA TRP A 133 1.97 20.99 -3.94
C TRP A 133 1.61 20.54 -5.36
N LYS A 134 2.55 19.86 -6.01
CA LYS A 134 2.35 19.15 -7.27
C LYS A 134 3.08 17.82 -7.22
N PRO A 135 2.54 16.74 -7.77
CA PRO A 135 3.22 15.45 -7.75
C PRO A 135 4.54 15.54 -8.51
N ALA A 136 5.60 14.91 -7.98
CA ALA A 136 6.86 14.78 -8.71
C ALA A 136 6.76 13.76 -9.85
N GLN A 137 5.89 12.77 -9.68
CA GLN A 137 5.65 11.72 -10.67
C GLN A 137 4.21 11.24 -10.58
N GLN A 138 3.64 10.86 -11.72
CA GLN A 138 2.37 10.14 -11.80
C GLN A 138 2.60 8.80 -12.49
N VAL A 139 2.05 7.73 -11.92
CA VAL A 139 2.23 6.36 -12.41
C VAL A 139 0.85 5.74 -12.63
N ALA A 140 0.52 5.47 -13.89
CA ALA A 140 -0.70 4.77 -14.26
C ALA A 140 -0.56 3.25 -14.06
N PRO A 141 -1.67 2.52 -13.86
CA PRO A 141 -1.65 1.06 -13.87
C PRO A 141 -1.14 0.54 -15.23
N SER A 142 -0.29 -0.47 -15.19
CA SER A 142 0.27 -1.14 -16.38
C SER A 142 -0.09 -2.62 -16.45
N ALA A 143 -0.59 -3.20 -15.36
CA ALA A 143 -1.03 -4.58 -15.28
C ALA A 143 -2.09 -4.73 -14.18
N VAL A 144 -2.73 -5.90 -14.14
CA VAL A 144 -3.69 -6.28 -13.08
C VAL A 144 -3.03 -7.35 -12.23
N LEU A 145 -3.00 -7.14 -10.90
CA LEU A 145 -2.55 -8.16 -9.97
C LEU A 145 -3.68 -9.14 -9.62
N ASN A 146 -3.33 -10.40 -9.34
CA ASN A 146 -4.31 -11.44 -9.04
C ASN A 146 -4.90 -11.27 -7.62
N ARG A 147 -6.00 -10.52 -7.51
CA ARG A 147 -6.69 -10.27 -6.22
C ARG A 147 -7.34 -11.52 -5.63
N GLU A 148 -7.69 -12.52 -6.43
CA GLU A 148 -8.28 -13.77 -5.94
C GLU A 148 -7.24 -14.65 -5.22
N GLN A 149 -6.03 -14.76 -5.80
CA GLN A 149 -4.91 -15.45 -5.17
C GLN A 149 -4.51 -14.74 -3.86
N TRP A 150 -4.52 -13.40 -3.87
CA TRP A 150 -4.31 -12.59 -2.68
C TRP A 150 -5.34 -12.88 -1.57
N ALA A 151 -6.64 -12.92 -1.89
CA ALA A 151 -7.69 -13.25 -0.92
C ALA A 151 -7.51 -14.66 -0.33
N SER A 152 -7.10 -15.62 -1.15
CA SER A 152 -6.78 -16.98 -0.71
C SER A 152 -5.58 -17.01 0.24
N ALA A 153 -4.56 -16.19 -0.02
CA ALA A 153 -3.39 -16.05 0.84
C ALA A 153 -3.75 -15.42 2.19
N LEU A 154 -4.60 -14.38 2.21
CA LEU A 154 -5.10 -13.76 3.44
C LEU A 154 -5.83 -14.77 4.33
N SER A 155 -6.71 -15.59 3.75
CA SER A 155 -7.41 -16.65 4.48
C SER A 155 -6.45 -17.63 5.16
N ARG A 156 -5.37 -18.02 4.47
CA ARG A 156 -4.34 -18.92 5.01
C ARG A 156 -3.44 -18.27 6.06
N ALA A 157 -3.31 -16.96 6.04
CA ALA A 157 -2.51 -16.21 7.02
C ALA A 157 -3.28 -15.93 8.32
N GLY A 158 -4.61 -15.98 8.28
CA GLY A 158 -5.49 -15.70 9.42
C GLY A 158 -5.57 -16.84 10.43
N GLY A 159 -6.02 -16.54 11.64
CA GLY A 159 -6.26 -17.53 12.69
C GLY A 159 -5.00 -18.20 13.24
N TRP A 160 -3.81 -17.73 12.87
CA TRP A 160 -2.55 -18.41 13.19
C TRP A 160 -2.25 -18.43 14.70
N ILE A 161 -2.57 -17.34 15.40
CA ILE A 161 -2.58 -17.29 16.87
C ILE A 161 -4.03 -17.15 17.36
N PRO A 162 -4.71 -18.26 17.70
CA PRO A 162 -6.14 -18.28 17.98
C PRO A 162 -6.57 -17.30 19.08
N GLU A 163 -5.77 -17.15 20.14
CA GLU A 163 -6.08 -16.28 21.28
C GLU A 163 -6.16 -14.81 20.87
N LEU A 164 -5.34 -14.40 19.89
CA LEU A 164 -5.33 -13.03 19.37
C LEU A 164 -6.37 -12.84 18.26
N SER A 165 -6.66 -13.88 17.48
CA SER A 165 -7.70 -13.86 16.45
C SER A 165 -9.11 -13.82 17.04
N GLY A 166 -9.29 -14.29 18.27
CA GLY A 166 -10.57 -14.25 18.99
C GLY A 166 -10.86 -12.94 19.72
N LEU A 167 -9.97 -11.94 19.63
CA LEU A 167 -10.20 -10.63 20.25
C LEU A 167 -11.25 -9.85 19.44
N ASP A 168 -12.28 -9.37 20.13
CA ASP A 168 -13.33 -8.50 19.59
C ASP A 168 -13.19 -7.12 20.26
N PHE A 169 -13.23 -6.03 19.47
CA PHE A 169 -13.03 -4.65 19.92
C PHE A 169 -14.13 -3.73 19.41
#